data_AF-A0A7R8VDF0-F1
#
_entry.id   AF-A0A7R8VDF0-F1
#
_cell.length_a   1.000
_cell.length_b   1.000
_cell.length_c   1.000
_cell.angle_alpha   90.00
_cell.angle_beta   90.00
_cell.angle_gamma   90.00
#
_symmetry.space_group_name_H-M   'P 1'
#
loop_
_entity.id
_entity.type
_entity.pdbx_description
1 polymer ?
#
loop_
_entity_poly.entity_id
_entity_poly.type
_entity_poly.pdbx_seq_one_letter_code
_entity_poly.pdbx_strand_id
1 'polypeptide(L)'
;MGRKIRGKKHRGVKDPFEQQARRDASLLKKMNGAPAHPEEQEMPASVHRIIKLKQMTKEKLKKRKTNKLQVFERAKPIMYGMTRPEKPAPVFTQFPGESERSFLWRVDHTCKEVIAEAKFEKKFGVDVKRDIYTGDVIGVTKKPKDELSKMMMEGNIGKKKRELKPKNILSQVNKHERSKLKQSKKNNVEEDRFSSYQDEVKFGEVVHGPPDLTAPRKANKETNSSRPGKKALLLKSLLKPNEDTISGKRKNHETDIERSILESRRMSVVDAYRQMKAQIHQQ
;
A
#
# COMPACT_ATOMS: atom_id res chain seq x y z
N MET A 1 21.64 -52.43 22.86
CA MET A 1 22.52 -52.12 21.72
C MET A 1 22.33 -50.66 21.30
N GLY A 2 23.25 -49.76 21.70
CA GLY A 2 23.15 -48.32 21.41
C GLY A 2 23.40 -47.98 19.94
N ARG A 3 22.61 -47.06 19.37
CA ARG A 3 22.80 -46.59 17.98
C ARG A 3 24.09 -45.79 17.86
N LYS A 4 24.98 -46.19 16.94
CA LYS A 4 26.27 -45.55 16.68
C LYS A 4 26.07 -44.12 16.13
N ILE A 5 26.50 -43.10 16.87
CA ILE A 5 26.44 -41.70 16.44
C ILE A 5 27.43 -41.51 15.30
N ARG A 6 26.96 -41.05 14.13
CA ARG A 6 27.83 -40.76 12.98
C ARG A 6 28.72 -39.56 13.30
N GLY A 7 30.04 -39.74 13.17
CA GLY A 7 31.02 -38.68 13.39
C GLY A 7 30.83 -37.46 12.47
N LYS A 8 31.26 -36.30 12.94
CA LYS A 8 31.21 -35.02 12.21
C LYS A 8 32.18 -35.06 11.03
N LYS A 9 31.66 -34.95 9.80
CA LYS A 9 32.51 -34.86 8.60
C LYS A 9 33.16 -33.48 8.54
N HIS A 10 34.49 -33.42 8.46
CA HIS A 10 35.22 -32.17 8.27
C HIS A 10 34.95 -31.62 6.86
N ARG A 11 34.41 -30.39 6.79
CA ARG A 11 34.11 -29.68 5.54
C ARG A 11 35.31 -28.83 5.09
N GLY A 12 36.47 -29.46 4.96
CA GLY A 12 37.65 -28.86 4.35
C GLY A 12 37.70 -29.16 2.85
N VAL A 13 38.43 -28.32 2.09
CA VAL A 13 38.90 -28.71 0.75
C VAL A 13 39.93 -29.82 0.96
N LYS A 14 39.77 -30.97 0.30
CA LYS A 14 40.58 -32.17 0.53
C LYS A 14 42.00 -32.01 -0.02
N ASP A 15 42.15 -31.22 -1.08
CA ASP A 15 43.41 -31.06 -1.79
C ASP A 15 44.15 -29.79 -1.34
N PRO A 16 45.40 -29.92 -0.85
CA PRO A 16 46.15 -28.81 -0.26
C PRO A 16 46.48 -27.71 -1.28
N PHE A 17 46.74 -28.08 -2.55
CA PHE A 17 47.02 -27.13 -3.62
C PHE A 17 45.82 -26.26 -3.99
N GLU A 18 44.61 -26.82 -4.00
CA GLU A 18 43.40 -26.03 -4.23
C GLU A 18 43.13 -25.05 -3.09
N GLN A 19 43.42 -25.46 -1.85
CA GLN A 19 43.28 -24.60 -0.69
C GLN A 19 44.29 -23.44 -0.72
N GLN A 20 45.55 -23.72 -1.12
CA GLN A 20 46.57 -22.70 -1.33
C GLN A 20 46.17 -21.74 -2.45
N ALA A 21 45.78 -22.25 -3.63
CA ALA A 21 45.36 -21.42 -4.76
C ALA A 21 44.18 -20.50 -4.40
N ARG A 22 43.20 -20.99 -3.62
CA ARG A 22 42.09 -20.14 -3.12
C ARG A 22 42.56 -19.08 -2.13
N ARG A 23 43.49 -19.44 -1.24
CA ARG A 23 44.09 -18.51 -0.28
C ARG A 23 44.83 -17.41 -1.04
N ASP A 24 45.69 -17.77 -1.99
CA ASP A 24 46.51 -16.84 -2.77
C ASP A 24 45.64 -15.94 -3.64
N ALA A 25 44.61 -16.47 -4.30
CA ALA A 25 43.63 -15.68 -5.04
C ALA A 25 42.89 -14.65 -4.18
N SER A 26 42.62 -14.98 -2.91
CA SER A 26 42.00 -14.05 -1.97
C SER A 26 42.97 -12.99 -1.45
N LEU A 27 44.25 -13.33 -1.32
CA LEU A 27 45.31 -12.43 -0.86
C LEU A 27 45.71 -11.43 -1.95
N LEU A 28 45.74 -11.85 -3.22
CA LEU A 28 46.04 -10.97 -4.36
C LEU A 28 45.16 -9.71 -4.40
N LYS A 29 43.90 -9.80 -3.96
CA LYS A 29 42.97 -8.65 -3.91
C LYS A 29 43.15 -7.73 -2.71
N LYS A 30 43.93 -8.14 -1.71
CA LYS A 30 44.17 -7.43 -0.44
C LYS A 30 45.57 -6.83 -0.34
N MET A 31 46.45 -7.18 -1.27
CA MET A 31 47.77 -6.58 -1.36
C MET A 31 47.66 -5.21 -2.04
N ASN A 32 48.26 -4.19 -1.44
CA ASN A 32 48.36 -2.85 -2.03
C ASN A 32 49.45 -2.86 -3.12
N GLY A 33 49.15 -3.48 -4.26
CA GLY A 33 49.98 -3.44 -5.46
C GLY A 33 49.65 -2.25 -6.35
N ALA A 34 50.54 -1.92 -7.27
CA ALA A 34 50.24 -0.95 -8.33
C ALA A 34 49.06 -1.47 -9.20
N PRO A 35 48.22 -0.57 -9.76
CA PRO A 35 47.17 -0.96 -10.68
C PRO A 35 47.74 -1.75 -11.88
N ALA A 36 47.03 -2.79 -12.31
CA ALA A 36 47.46 -3.64 -13.44
C ALA A 36 47.52 -2.85 -14.76
N HIS A 37 46.63 -1.88 -14.95
CA HIS A 37 46.53 -1.04 -16.14
C HIS A 37 46.50 0.44 -15.70
N PRO A 38 47.63 1.15 -15.68
CA PRO A 38 47.70 2.51 -15.13
C PRO A 38 47.01 3.57 -15.99
N GLU A 39 46.81 3.30 -17.29
CA GLU A 39 46.14 4.24 -18.20
C GLU A 39 44.61 4.06 -18.24
N GLU A 40 44.11 2.92 -17.77
CA GLU A 40 42.67 2.63 -17.76
C GLU A 40 42.05 3.08 -16.43
N GLN A 41 41.26 4.15 -16.47
CA GLN A 41 40.47 4.55 -15.32
C GLN A 41 39.20 3.69 -15.22
N GLU A 42 39.23 2.66 -14.38
CA GLU A 42 38.06 1.81 -14.15
C GLU A 42 36.91 2.60 -13.51
N MET A 43 35.70 2.41 -14.04
CA MET A 43 34.50 2.98 -13.42
C MET A 43 34.13 2.21 -12.14
N PRO A 44 33.60 2.90 -11.10
CA PRO A 44 33.20 2.24 -9.86
C PRO A 44 32.09 1.21 -10.09
N ALA A 45 32.06 0.16 -9.25
CA ALA A 45 31.12 -0.96 -9.38
C ALA A 45 29.63 -0.54 -9.26
N SER A 46 29.35 0.57 -8.58
CA SER A 46 28.02 1.17 -8.47
C SER A 46 27.51 1.63 -9.85
N VAL A 47 28.37 2.27 -10.65
CA VAL A 47 28.06 2.77 -11.99
C VAL A 47 27.84 1.60 -12.94
N HIS A 48 28.70 0.58 -12.90
CA HIS A 48 28.49 -0.68 -13.63
C HIS A 48 27.12 -1.29 -13.34
N ARG A 49 26.69 -1.28 -12.07
CA ARG A 49 25.37 -1.79 -11.67
C ARG A 49 24.22 -0.97 -12.25
N ILE A 50 24.34 0.35 -12.27
CA ILE A 50 23.35 1.26 -12.86
C ILE A 50 23.25 1.03 -14.38
N ILE A 51 24.39 0.91 -15.07
CA ILE A 51 24.44 0.63 -16.51
C ILE A 51 23.77 -0.71 -16.82
N LYS A 52 24.08 -1.75 -16.05
CA LYS A 52 23.46 -3.07 -16.19
C LYS A 52 21.93 -3.00 -16.00
N LEU A 53 21.46 -2.29 -15.00
CA LEU A 53 20.02 -2.09 -14.78
C LEU A 53 19.36 -1.34 -15.95
N LYS A 54 20.03 -0.30 -16.48
CA LYS A 54 19.56 0.47 -17.64
C LYS A 54 19.49 -0.38 -18.92
N GLN A 55 20.44 -1.30 -19.11
CA GLN A 55 20.41 -2.25 -20.23
C GLN A 55 19.26 -3.24 -20.07
N MET A 56 19.10 -3.83 -18.89
CA MET A 56 18.01 -4.78 -18.59
C MET A 56 16.62 -4.16 -18.77
N THR A 57 16.43 -2.88 -18.43
CA THR A 57 15.16 -2.19 -18.66
C THR A 57 14.94 -1.90 -20.15
N LYS A 58 15.97 -1.44 -20.87
CA LYS A 58 15.92 -1.17 -22.32
C LYS A 58 15.57 -2.42 -23.13
N GLU A 59 16.13 -3.58 -22.80
CA GLU A 59 15.81 -4.86 -23.44
C GLU A 59 14.36 -5.28 -23.21
N LYS A 60 13.84 -5.11 -21.99
CA LYS A 60 12.43 -5.37 -21.68
C LYS A 60 11.49 -4.46 -22.47
N LEU A 61 11.86 -3.21 -22.69
CA LEU A 61 11.09 -2.26 -23.49
C LEU A 61 11.07 -2.61 -24.99
N LYS A 62 12.19 -3.11 -25.55
CA LYS A 62 12.28 -3.53 -26.94
C LYS A 62 11.38 -4.73 -27.27
N LYS A 63 11.25 -5.70 -26.34
CA LYS A 63 10.37 -6.87 -26.50
C LYS A 63 8.87 -6.53 -26.56
N ARG A 64 8.46 -5.31 -26.18
CA ARG A 64 7.05 -4.88 -26.23
C ARG A 64 6.66 -4.18 -27.54
N LYS A 65 7.63 -3.79 -28.39
CA LYS A 65 7.38 -2.96 -29.58
C LYS A 65 7.15 -3.75 -30.89
N THR A 66 7.26 -5.08 -30.89
CA THR A 66 7.09 -5.90 -32.11
C THR A 66 5.66 -6.38 -32.36
N ASN A 67 4.70 -6.06 -31.49
CA ASN A 67 3.28 -6.36 -31.75
C ASN A 67 2.61 -5.14 -32.37
N LYS A 68 2.86 -4.92 -33.67
CA LYS A 68 2.11 -3.95 -34.47
C LYS A 68 0.63 -4.36 -34.52
N LEU A 69 -0.22 -3.37 -34.23
CA LEU A 69 -1.58 -3.13 -34.74
C LEU A 69 -2.23 -4.31 -35.50
N GLN A 70 -2.82 -5.22 -34.74
CA GLN A 70 -4.03 -5.90 -35.18
C GLN A 70 -5.08 -5.61 -34.11
N VAL A 71 -6.15 -4.92 -34.50
CA VAL A 71 -7.38 -4.77 -33.73
C VAL A 71 -8.06 -6.14 -33.75
N PHE A 72 -7.48 -7.08 -33.02
CA PHE A 72 -8.21 -8.24 -32.52
C PHE A 72 -8.63 -7.86 -31.12
N GLU A 73 -9.90 -8.09 -30.80
CA GLU A 73 -10.40 -8.19 -29.43
C GLU A 73 -9.56 -9.23 -28.68
N ARG A 74 -8.40 -8.82 -28.20
CA ARG A 74 -7.54 -9.68 -27.40
C ARG A 74 -8.24 -9.79 -26.07
N ALA A 75 -8.96 -10.90 -25.88
CA ALA A 75 -9.41 -11.36 -24.58
C ALA A 75 -8.26 -11.13 -23.59
N LYS A 76 -8.50 -10.23 -22.62
CA LYS A 76 -7.49 -9.88 -21.62
C LYS A 76 -7.00 -11.20 -21.01
N PRO A 77 -5.68 -11.43 -20.88
CA PRO A 77 -5.19 -12.66 -20.27
C PRO A 77 -5.83 -12.80 -18.89
N ILE A 78 -6.63 -13.85 -18.70
CA ILE A 78 -7.32 -14.13 -17.45
C ILE A 78 -6.24 -14.31 -16.40
N MET A 79 -6.07 -13.31 -15.53
CA MET A 79 -5.10 -13.36 -14.46
C MET A 79 -5.54 -14.45 -13.47
N TYR A 80 -4.59 -15.27 -13.01
CA TYR A 80 -4.88 -16.32 -12.04
C TYR A 80 -5.59 -15.74 -10.81
N GLY A 81 -6.80 -16.22 -10.52
CA GLY A 81 -7.67 -15.72 -9.44
C GLY A 81 -8.80 -14.78 -9.88
N MET A 82 -8.88 -14.39 -11.15
CA MET A 82 -10.03 -13.66 -11.73
C MET A 82 -11.02 -14.65 -12.38
N THR A 83 -11.65 -15.51 -11.59
CA THR A 83 -12.62 -16.52 -12.09
C THR A 83 -14.03 -15.97 -12.26
N ARG A 84 -14.30 -14.75 -11.80
CA ARG A 84 -15.62 -14.11 -11.88
C ARG A 84 -15.76 -13.29 -13.16
N PRO A 85 -16.89 -13.36 -13.86
CA PRO A 85 -17.13 -12.51 -15.03
C PRO A 85 -17.09 -11.03 -14.64
N GLU A 86 -16.50 -10.19 -15.49
CA GLU A 86 -16.53 -8.73 -15.33
C GLU A 86 -17.99 -8.26 -15.44
N LYS A 87 -18.40 -7.34 -14.57
CA LYS A 87 -19.73 -6.73 -14.69
C LYS A 87 -19.78 -5.84 -15.93
N PRO A 88 -20.90 -5.80 -16.66
CA PRO A 88 -21.04 -4.93 -17.82
C PRO A 88 -20.84 -3.48 -17.35
N ALA A 89 -19.87 -2.81 -17.97
CA ALA A 89 -19.61 -1.41 -17.70
C ALA A 89 -20.65 -0.54 -18.43
N PRO A 90 -21.10 0.58 -17.85
CA PRO A 90 -21.96 1.52 -18.55
C PRO A 90 -21.25 2.07 -19.79
N VAL A 91 -21.95 2.12 -20.91
CA VAL A 91 -21.45 2.71 -22.15
C VAL A 91 -21.77 4.20 -22.14
N PHE A 92 -20.75 5.04 -22.33
CA PHE A 92 -20.90 6.49 -22.31
C PHE A 92 -20.94 7.04 -23.74
N THR A 93 -22.14 7.42 -24.18
CA THR A 93 -22.36 8.24 -25.36
C THR A 93 -23.03 9.55 -24.93
N GLN A 94 -22.67 10.65 -25.59
CA GLN A 94 -23.32 11.93 -25.38
C GLN A 94 -24.74 11.87 -25.96
N PHE A 95 -25.74 12.32 -25.20
CA PHE A 95 -27.11 12.34 -25.69
C PHE A 95 -27.32 13.48 -26.69
N PRO A 96 -28.26 13.34 -27.65
CA PRO A 96 -28.59 14.43 -28.57
C PRO A 96 -29.08 15.65 -27.76
N GLY A 97 -28.40 16.79 -27.93
CA GLY A 97 -28.72 18.04 -27.22
C GLY A 97 -28.06 18.20 -25.84
N GLU A 98 -27.31 17.21 -25.36
CA GLU A 98 -26.56 17.33 -24.11
C GLU A 98 -25.31 18.21 -24.31
N SER A 99 -25.05 19.15 -23.40
CA SER A 99 -23.78 19.91 -23.44
C SER A 99 -22.61 19.03 -23.00
N GLU A 100 -21.41 19.31 -23.51
CA GLU A 100 -20.19 18.55 -23.13
C GLU A 100 -19.97 18.54 -21.61
N ARG A 101 -20.22 19.67 -20.94
CA ARG A 101 -20.11 19.76 -19.48
C ARG A 101 -21.12 18.86 -18.76
N SER A 102 -22.36 18.81 -19.25
CA SER A 102 -23.39 17.92 -18.70
C SER A 102 -23.00 16.45 -18.89
N PHE A 103 -22.47 16.11 -20.07
CA PHE A 103 -21.97 14.77 -20.35
C PHE A 103 -20.85 14.35 -19.40
N LEU A 104 -19.83 15.20 -19.22
CA LEU A 104 -18.73 14.92 -18.29
C LEU A 104 -19.21 14.79 -16.84
N TRP A 105 -20.16 15.63 -16.43
CA TRP A 105 -20.77 15.55 -15.10
C TRP A 105 -21.52 14.23 -14.90
N ARG A 106 -22.29 13.78 -15.90
CA ARG A 106 -22.98 12.49 -15.90
C ARG A 106 -22.00 11.31 -15.85
N VAL A 107 -20.90 11.37 -16.61
CA VAL A 107 -19.84 10.36 -16.58
C VAL A 107 -19.21 10.27 -15.18
N ASP A 108 -18.89 11.40 -14.56
CA ASP A 108 -18.31 11.42 -13.21
C ASP A 108 -19.31 10.88 -12.16
N HIS A 109 -20.58 11.28 -12.24
CA HIS A 109 -21.62 10.80 -11.34
C HIS A 109 -21.83 9.29 -11.44
N THR A 110 -22.00 8.77 -12.65
CA THR A 110 -22.17 7.33 -12.90
C THR A 110 -20.95 6.53 -12.46
N CYS A 111 -19.73 7.04 -12.64
CA CYS A 111 -18.52 6.40 -12.12
C CYS A 111 -18.52 6.33 -10.58
N LYS A 112 -18.93 7.41 -9.90
CA LYS A 112 -19.06 7.42 -8.44
C LYS A 112 -20.08 6.41 -7.95
N GLU A 113 -21.21 6.28 -8.65
CA GLU A 113 -22.24 5.28 -8.34
C GLU A 113 -21.71 3.85 -8.51
N VAL A 114 -21.07 3.51 -9.64
CA VAL A 114 -20.49 2.18 -9.87
C VAL A 114 -19.47 1.82 -8.77
N ILE A 115 -18.66 2.79 -8.34
CA ILE A 115 -17.72 2.60 -7.22
C ILE A 115 -18.47 2.37 -5.91
N ALA A 116 -19.54 3.11 -5.65
CA ALA A 116 -20.36 2.98 -4.45
C ALA A 116 -21.08 1.61 -4.41
N GLU A 117 -21.59 1.15 -5.56
CA GLU A 117 -22.21 -0.15 -5.72
C GLU A 117 -21.21 -1.28 -5.48
N ALA A 118 -20.03 -1.24 -6.08
CA ALA A 118 -19.00 -2.25 -5.84
C ALA A 118 -18.62 -2.35 -4.35
N LYS A 119 -18.63 -1.22 -3.62
CA LYS A 119 -18.44 -1.20 -2.16
C LYS A 119 -19.64 -1.81 -1.43
N PHE A 120 -20.87 -1.48 -1.85
CA PHE A 120 -22.11 -2.00 -1.28
C PHE A 120 -22.19 -3.52 -1.43
N GLU A 121 -21.99 -4.03 -2.65
CA GLU A 121 -21.98 -5.45 -2.98
C GLU A 121 -20.98 -6.24 -2.15
N LYS A 122 -19.77 -5.70 -1.99
CA LYS A 122 -18.73 -6.31 -1.16
C LYS A 122 -19.12 -6.32 0.33
N LYS A 123 -19.72 -5.23 0.81
CA LYS A 123 -20.11 -5.08 2.22
C LYS A 123 -21.25 -6.04 2.59
N PHE A 124 -22.23 -6.19 1.70
CA PHE A 124 -23.44 -6.97 1.99
C PHE A 124 -23.42 -8.38 1.37
N GLY A 125 -22.44 -8.71 0.51
CA GLY A 125 -22.37 -10.02 -0.14
C GLY A 125 -23.51 -10.21 -1.14
N VAL A 126 -23.78 -9.18 -1.93
CA VAL A 126 -24.94 -9.10 -2.82
C VAL A 126 -24.44 -8.66 -4.19
N ASP A 127 -25.12 -9.07 -5.27
CA ASP A 127 -24.88 -8.61 -6.62
C ASP A 127 -26.08 -7.76 -7.09
N VAL A 128 -25.80 -6.50 -7.41
CA VAL A 128 -26.75 -5.54 -7.97
C VAL A 128 -26.75 -5.70 -9.49
N LYS A 129 -27.92 -5.94 -10.07
CA LYS A 129 -28.11 -6.05 -11.53
C LYS A 129 -28.63 -4.73 -12.06
N ARG A 130 -27.87 -4.11 -12.96
CA ARG A 130 -28.28 -2.94 -13.74
C ARG A 130 -28.72 -3.34 -15.13
N ASP A 131 -29.69 -2.63 -15.67
CA ASP A 131 -30.01 -2.70 -17.08
C ASP A 131 -28.88 -2.08 -17.90
N ILE A 132 -28.53 -2.71 -19.02
CA ILE A 132 -27.42 -2.28 -19.87
C ILE A 132 -27.82 -1.00 -20.62
N TYR A 133 -29.09 -0.88 -20.99
CA TYR A 133 -29.59 0.24 -21.79
C TYR A 133 -29.96 1.43 -20.90
N THR A 134 -30.79 1.19 -19.88
CA THR A 134 -31.33 2.27 -19.05
C THR A 134 -30.38 2.67 -17.92
N GLY A 135 -29.52 1.75 -17.46
CA GLY A 135 -28.66 1.97 -16.30
C GLY A 135 -29.38 1.82 -14.94
N ASP A 136 -30.70 1.62 -14.96
CA ASP A 136 -31.52 1.44 -13.78
C ASP A 136 -31.26 0.09 -13.10
N VAL A 137 -31.44 0.06 -11.77
CA VAL A 137 -31.27 -1.14 -10.97
C VAL A 137 -32.49 -2.05 -11.14
N ILE A 138 -32.33 -3.13 -11.91
CA ILE A 138 -33.37 -4.15 -12.12
C ILE A 138 -33.65 -4.92 -10.84
N GLY A 139 -32.59 -5.24 -10.08
CA GLY A 139 -32.76 -6.04 -8.88
C GLY A 139 -31.48 -6.38 -8.15
N VAL A 140 -31.66 -6.93 -6.96
CA VAL A 140 -30.60 -7.16 -5.98
C VAL A 140 -30.63 -8.63 -5.58
N THR A 141 -29.58 -9.37 -5.90
CA THR A 141 -29.51 -10.83 -5.70
C THR A 141 -28.43 -11.20 -4.69
N LYS A 142 -28.69 -12.16 -3.79
CA LYS A 142 -27.67 -12.62 -2.84
C LYS A 142 -26.55 -13.33 -3.59
N LYS A 143 -25.31 -12.97 -3.28
CA LYS A 143 -24.13 -13.56 -3.91
C LYS A 143 -23.91 -14.98 -3.37
N PRO A 144 -23.67 -15.98 -4.22
CA PRO A 144 -23.26 -17.30 -3.74
C PRO A 144 -21.93 -17.18 -3.00
N LYS A 145 -21.80 -17.88 -1.87
CA LYS A 145 -20.57 -17.90 -1.09
C LYS A 145 -19.47 -18.60 -1.88
N ASP A 146 -18.33 -17.94 -2.07
CA ASP A 146 -17.14 -18.57 -2.65
C ASP A 146 -16.72 -19.79 -1.82
N GLU A 147 -16.12 -20.79 -2.47
CA GLU A 147 -15.54 -21.97 -1.81
C GLU A 147 -14.58 -21.58 -0.68
N LEU A 148 -13.79 -20.52 -0.89
CA LEU A 148 -12.89 -19.96 0.13
C LEU A 148 -13.65 -19.40 1.34
N SER A 149 -14.80 -18.75 1.11
CA SER A 149 -15.65 -18.20 2.16
C SER A 149 -16.37 -19.31 2.95
N LYS A 150 -16.80 -20.38 2.27
CA LYS A 150 -17.35 -21.58 2.90
C LYS A 150 -16.32 -22.25 3.81
N MET A 151 -15.09 -22.48 3.32
CA MET A 151 -14.00 -23.07 4.10
C MET A 151 -13.62 -22.23 5.34
N MET A 152 -13.67 -20.90 5.26
CA MET A 152 -13.37 -20.02 6.40
C MET A 152 -14.48 -20.02 7.47
N MET A 153 -15.73 -20.25 7.10
CA MET A 153 -16.84 -20.37 8.06
C MET A 153 -16.84 -21.73 8.76
N GLU A 154 -16.58 -22.81 8.02
CA GLU A 154 -16.54 -24.18 8.56
C GLU A 154 -15.34 -24.41 9.50
N GLY A 155 -14.21 -23.70 9.27
CA GLY A 155 -13.03 -23.79 10.14
C GLY A 155 -13.13 -23.08 11.50
N ASN A 156 -14.22 -22.37 11.79
CA ASN A 156 -14.32 -21.43 12.92
C ASN A 156 -15.28 -21.84 14.06
N ILE A 157 -15.63 -23.13 14.17
CA ILE A 157 -16.43 -23.63 15.31
C ILE A 157 -15.58 -23.80 16.60
N GLY A 158 -14.24 -23.69 16.55
CA GLY A 158 -13.41 -24.10 17.68
C GLY A 158 -12.34 -23.15 18.24
N LYS A 159 -11.99 -22.01 17.63
CA LYS A 159 -10.76 -21.29 18.05
C LYS A 159 -10.92 -19.77 18.14
N LYS A 160 -10.85 -19.31 19.40
CA LYS A 160 -10.79 -17.92 19.87
C LYS A 160 -9.92 -17.02 18.98
N LYS A 161 -10.47 -15.81 18.75
CA LYS A 161 -9.88 -14.62 18.12
C LYS A 161 -8.36 -14.53 18.26
N ARG A 162 -7.64 -14.69 17.15
CA ARG A 162 -6.34 -14.03 16.91
C ARG A 162 -6.44 -13.34 15.57
N GLU A 163 -6.34 -12.01 15.58
CA GLU A 163 -6.31 -11.20 14.37
C GLU A 163 -5.17 -11.67 13.46
N LEU A 164 -5.54 -12.21 12.30
CA LEU A 164 -4.59 -12.63 11.27
C LEU A 164 -4.74 -11.68 10.08
N LYS A 165 -3.73 -10.82 9.91
CA LYS A 165 -3.50 -10.05 8.67
C LYS A 165 -3.54 -11.00 7.46
N PRO A 166 -4.02 -10.54 6.28
CA PRO A 166 -4.18 -11.38 5.11
C PRO A 166 -2.82 -11.94 4.68
N LYS A 167 -2.68 -13.27 4.77
CA LYS A 167 -1.52 -13.98 4.21
C LYS A 167 -1.75 -14.12 2.72
N ASN A 168 -0.93 -13.41 1.96
CA ASN A 168 -0.74 -13.66 0.53
C ASN A 168 -0.51 -15.15 0.30
N ILE A 169 -1.37 -15.74 -0.53
CA ILE A 169 -1.24 -17.08 -1.09
C ILE A 169 -0.11 -16.99 -2.13
N LEU A 170 1.12 -16.99 -1.65
CA LEU A 170 2.27 -17.33 -2.47
C LEU A 170 3.01 -18.48 -1.80
N SER A 171 3.00 -19.57 -2.56
CA SER A 171 3.93 -20.68 -2.59
C SER A 171 4.01 -21.56 -1.34
N GLN A 172 3.58 -22.81 -1.52
CA GLN A 172 4.05 -23.97 -0.77
C GLN A 172 5.55 -24.17 -1.04
N VAL A 173 6.38 -23.22 -0.63
CA VAL A 173 7.81 -23.48 -0.46
C VAL A 173 7.98 -23.84 1.00
N ASN A 174 8.50 -25.02 1.24
CA ASN A 174 8.69 -25.64 2.54
C ASN A 174 9.09 -24.60 3.59
N LYS A 175 8.31 -24.53 4.68
CA LYS A 175 8.53 -23.65 5.84
C LYS A 175 10.00 -23.67 6.32
N HIS A 176 10.67 -24.81 6.11
CA HIS A 176 12.07 -25.02 6.40
C HIS A 176 13.04 -24.22 5.49
N GLU A 177 12.79 -24.09 4.19
CA GLU A 177 13.63 -23.30 3.28
C GLU A 177 13.51 -21.81 3.56
N ARG A 178 12.28 -21.35 3.89
CA ARG A 178 12.04 -19.95 4.26
C ARG A 178 12.72 -19.57 5.59
N SER A 179 12.89 -20.53 6.51
CA SER A 179 13.68 -20.33 7.74
C SER A 179 15.17 -20.24 7.47
N LYS A 180 15.72 -21.08 6.57
CA LYS A 180 17.13 -21.06 6.17
C LYS A 180 17.49 -19.78 5.43
N LEU A 181 16.63 -19.31 4.53
CA LEU A 181 16.79 -18.02 3.85
C LEU A 181 16.66 -16.81 4.78
N LYS A 182 15.91 -16.92 5.90
CA LYS A 182 15.83 -15.86 6.91
C LYS A 182 17.06 -15.86 7.83
N GLN A 183 17.60 -17.03 8.18
CA GLN A 183 18.84 -17.15 8.95
C GLN A 183 20.05 -16.69 8.13
N SER A 184 20.16 -17.06 6.85
CA SER A 184 21.25 -16.59 6.00
C SER A 184 21.19 -15.08 5.72
N LYS A 185 19.98 -14.50 5.67
CA LYS A 185 19.81 -13.03 5.57
C LYS A 185 20.05 -12.29 6.88
N LYS A 186 19.88 -12.92 8.04
CA LYS A 186 20.26 -12.31 9.33
C LYS A 186 21.78 -12.32 9.52
N ASN A 187 22.42 -13.45 9.23
CA ASN A 187 23.87 -13.61 9.41
C ASN A 187 24.71 -12.77 8.43
N ASN A 188 24.16 -12.33 7.29
CA ASN A 188 24.84 -11.43 6.34
C ASN A 188 24.48 -9.94 6.54
N VAL A 189 23.60 -9.60 7.48
CA VAL A 189 23.15 -8.21 7.75
C VAL A 189 23.69 -7.69 9.09
N GLU A 190 24.26 -8.56 9.94
CA GLU A 190 24.95 -8.20 11.19
C GLU A 190 26.46 -8.01 11.00
N GLU A 191 26.92 -7.53 9.84
CA GLU A 191 28.05 -6.60 9.89
C GLU A 191 27.45 -5.30 10.41
N ASP A 192 27.56 -5.11 11.73
CA ASP A 192 26.99 -4.00 12.46
C ASP A 192 27.52 -2.71 11.82
N ARG A 193 26.71 -2.06 10.98
CA ARG A 193 27.10 -0.83 10.26
C ARG A 193 27.52 0.31 11.20
N PHE A 194 27.26 0.15 12.50
CA PHE A 194 27.66 1.03 13.58
C PHE A 194 29.05 0.73 14.16
N SER A 195 29.67 -0.40 13.84
CA SER A 195 31.03 -0.74 14.30
C SER A 195 32.07 0.32 13.90
N SER A 196 31.90 0.98 12.75
CA SER A 196 32.79 2.05 12.30
C SER A 196 32.47 3.43 12.90
N TYR A 197 31.43 3.55 13.73
CA TYR A 197 30.98 4.81 14.35
C TYR A 197 31.17 4.82 15.87
N GLN A 198 32.03 3.93 16.40
CA GLN A 198 32.40 3.93 17.81
C GLN A 198 33.70 4.71 17.98
N ASP A 199 33.69 5.74 18.82
CA ASP A 199 34.89 6.44 19.26
C ASP A 199 35.46 5.71 20.48
N GLU A 200 36.75 5.33 20.43
CA GLU A 200 37.46 4.72 21.54
C GLU A 200 38.00 5.81 22.49
N VAL A 201 37.31 6.03 23.62
CA VAL A 201 37.71 7.00 24.65
C VAL A 201 38.64 6.33 25.66
N LYS A 202 39.84 6.89 25.89
CA LYS A 202 40.81 6.36 26.86
C LYS A 202 40.51 6.84 28.27
N PHE A 203 40.90 6.04 29.27
CA PHE A 203 40.71 6.38 30.68
C PHE A 203 41.51 7.64 31.05
N GLY A 204 40.82 8.69 31.50
CA GLY A 204 41.40 10.00 31.82
C GLY A 204 40.99 11.15 30.89
N GLU A 205 40.25 10.87 29.82
CA GLU A 205 39.69 11.91 28.94
C GLU A 205 38.43 12.53 29.57
N VAL A 206 38.47 13.84 29.86
CA VAL A 206 37.33 14.58 30.44
C VAL A 206 36.45 15.12 29.30
N VAL A 207 35.36 14.40 29.02
CA VAL A 207 34.39 14.76 27.98
C VAL A 207 33.60 16.00 28.41
N HIS A 208 33.73 17.11 27.68
CA HIS A 208 33.00 18.36 27.91
C HIS A 208 31.55 18.27 27.42
N GLY A 209 30.77 17.35 28.00
CA GLY A 209 29.35 17.15 27.66
C GLY A 209 29.11 16.75 26.20
N PRO A 210 27.92 16.19 25.89
CA PRO A 210 27.52 16.09 24.49
C PRO A 210 27.33 17.51 23.90
N PRO A 211 27.56 17.70 22.59
CA PRO A 211 27.22 18.95 21.92
C PRO A 211 25.72 19.21 22.03
N ASP A 212 25.35 20.47 22.24
CA ASP A 212 23.96 20.89 22.32
C ASP A 212 23.25 20.70 20.97
N LEU A 213 22.24 19.82 20.96
CA LEU A 213 21.45 19.53 19.77
C LEU A 213 20.53 20.70 19.45
N THR A 214 21.02 21.62 18.61
CA THR A 214 20.20 22.71 18.06
C THR A 214 19.43 22.22 16.83
N ALA A 215 18.12 22.46 16.80
CA ALA A 215 17.32 22.16 15.62
C ALA A 215 17.76 23.05 14.44
N PRO A 216 17.90 22.52 13.21
CA PRO A 216 18.37 23.31 12.08
C PRO A 216 17.39 24.45 11.76
N ARG A 217 17.89 25.57 11.23
CA ARG A 217 17.15 26.83 11.01
C ARG A 217 15.82 26.69 10.26
N LYS A 218 15.66 25.63 9.45
CA LYS A 218 14.45 25.33 8.65
C LYS A 218 13.67 24.09 9.12
N ALA A 219 13.97 23.54 10.30
CA ALA A 219 13.14 22.46 10.85
C ALA A 219 11.78 23.00 11.26
N ASN A 220 10.72 22.40 10.71
CA ASN A 220 9.34 22.68 11.13
C ASN A 220 9.20 22.30 12.61
N LYS A 221 9.12 23.32 13.49
CA LYS A 221 8.84 23.15 14.93
C LYS A 221 7.42 22.63 15.19
N GLU A 222 6.57 22.69 14.17
CA GLU A 222 5.19 22.23 14.24
C GLU A 222 5.10 20.71 14.27
N THR A 223 4.59 20.19 15.38
CA THR A 223 4.34 18.76 15.56
C THR A 223 3.02 18.35 14.94
N ASN A 224 2.86 18.58 13.63
CA ASN A 224 1.67 18.17 12.87
C ASN A 224 1.66 16.66 12.55
N SER A 225 2.69 15.90 12.98
CA SER A 225 2.63 14.45 12.98
C SER A 225 1.93 13.94 14.24
N SER A 226 0.91 13.11 14.05
CA SER A 226 0.14 12.44 15.09
C SER A 226 1.04 11.47 15.88
N ARG A 227 1.83 12.01 16.81
CA ARG A 227 2.53 11.24 17.81
C ARG A 227 1.54 10.85 18.90
N PRO A 228 1.43 9.57 19.27
CA PRO A 228 0.56 9.15 20.37
C PRO A 228 0.99 9.90 21.65
N GLY A 229 0.08 10.69 22.22
CA GLY A 229 0.31 11.50 23.43
C GLY A 229 0.22 13.03 23.25
N LYS A 230 0.28 13.55 22.02
CA LYS A 230 0.15 15.00 21.75
C LYS A 230 -1.26 15.40 21.32
N LYS A 231 -2.28 15.06 22.12
CA LYS A 231 -3.64 15.57 21.90
C LYS A 231 -3.74 17.01 22.43
N ALA A 232 -4.51 17.85 21.73
CA ALA A 232 -4.90 19.17 22.25
C ALA A 232 -5.86 18.96 23.43
N LEU A 233 -5.35 19.13 24.65
CA LEU A 233 -6.14 19.00 25.88
C LEU A 233 -6.88 20.31 26.15
N LEU A 234 -8.13 20.23 26.62
CA LEU A 234 -8.97 21.38 26.96
C LEU A 234 -8.29 22.34 27.96
N LEU A 235 -7.49 21.81 28.89
CA LEU A 235 -6.78 22.63 29.86
C LEU A 235 -5.75 23.56 29.17
N LYS A 236 -5.13 23.11 28.08
CA LYS A 236 -4.16 23.92 27.31
C LYS A 236 -4.82 25.08 26.56
N SER A 237 -6.10 24.95 26.18
CA SER A 237 -6.85 26.05 25.56
C SER A 237 -7.35 27.06 26.58
N LEU A 238 -7.61 26.64 27.83
CA LEU A 238 -8.00 27.55 28.90
C LEU A 238 -6.82 28.35 29.48
N LEU A 239 -5.62 27.77 29.46
CA LEU A 239 -4.39 28.40 29.97
C LEU A 239 -3.72 29.36 28.96
N LYS A 240 -4.19 29.43 27.71
CA LYS A 240 -3.67 30.34 26.68
C LYS A 240 -4.71 31.42 26.35
N PRO A 241 -4.72 32.57 27.04
CA PRO A 241 -5.50 33.70 26.58
C PRO A 241 -4.79 34.30 25.36
N ASN A 242 -5.49 34.40 24.22
CA ASN A 242 -5.10 35.19 23.03
C ASN A 242 -4.20 34.53 21.96
N GLU A 243 -4.35 33.23 21.68
CA GLU A 243 -3.98 32.72 20.35
C GLU A 243 -5.26 32.33 19.61
N ASP A 244 -5.71 33.22 18.71
CA ASP A 244 -6.75 32.96 17.71
C ASP A 244 -6.34 31.79 16.80
N THR A 245 -6.57 30.58 17.28
CA THR A 245 -6.43 29.33 16.51
C THR A 245 -7.64 28.46 16.70
N ILE A 246 -8.84 29.05 16.54
CA ILE A 246 -10.06 28.28 16.26
C ILE A 246 -10.10 28.00 14.75
N SER A 247 -9.13 27.20 14.26
CA SER A 247 -9.28 26.43 13.01
C SER A 247 -9.70 24.98 13.33
N GLY A 248 -10.37 24.78 14.46
CA GLY A 248 -11.15 23.58 14.70
C GLY A 248 -12.23 23.50 13.63
N LYS A 249 -12.14 22.48 12.77
CA LYS A 249 -13.20 22.11 11.82
C LYS A 249 -14.54 22.11 12.57
N ARG A 250 -15.31 23.19 12.44
CA ARG A 250 -16.68 23.22 12.90
C ARG A 250 -17.37 22.13 12.12
N LYS A 251 -17.84 21.11 12.85
CA LYS A 251 -18.68 20.06 12.26
C LYS A 251 -19.90 20.79 11.69
N ASN A 252 -20.03 20.75 10.37
CA ASN A 252 -21.26 20.94 9.61
C ASN A 252 -22.13 22.12 10.12
N HIS A 253 -21.70 23.36 9.88
CA HIS A 253 -22.70 24.42 9.73
C HIS A 253 -23.22 24.32 8.30
N GLU A 254 -24.53 24.13 8.17
CA GLU A 254 -25.22 24.19 6.89
C GLU A 254 -24.86 25.50 6.18
N THR A 255 -24.52 25.40 4.90
CA THR A 255 -24.31 26.60 4.07
C THR A 255 -25.63 27.39 3.96
N ASP A 256 -25.55 28.71 3.72
CA ASP A 256 -26.76 29.54 3.58
C ASP A 256 -27.73 28.99 2.51
N ILE A 257 -27.18 28.33 1.48
CA ILE A 257 -27.94 27.66 0.42
C ILE A 257 -28.67 26.43 0.97
N GLU A 258 -28.01 25.57 1.74
CA GLU A 258 -28.62 24.40 2.37
C GLU A 258 -29.73 24.81 3.34
N ARG A 259 -29.51 25.89 4.08
CA ARG A 259 -30.50 26.48 4.99
C ARG A 259 -31.73 26.98 4.25
N SER A 260 -31.53 27.67 3.12
CA SER A 260 -32.63 28.12 2.24
C SER A 260 -33.43 26.93 1.69
N ILE A 261 -32.76 25.85 1.26
CA ILE A 261 -33.43 24.65 0.75
C ILE A 261 -34.23 23.95 1.86
N LEU A 262 -33.68 23.84 3.08
CA LEU A 262 -34.36 23.25 4.22
C LEU A 262 -35.59 24.06 4.65
N GLU A 263 -35.47 25.38 4.71
CA GLU A 263 -36.59 26.26 5.05
C GLU A 263 -37.69 26.19 3.97
N SER A 264 -37.32 26.15 2.69
CA SER A 264 -38.27 25.98 1.58
C SER A 264 -39.05 24.66 1.69
N ARG A 265 -38.36 23.57 2.04
CA ARG A 265 -39.00 22.26 2.27
C ARG A 265 -39.91 22.29 3.49
N ARG A 266 -39.48 22.94 4.57
CA ARG A 266 -40.29 23.10 5.80
C ARG A 266 -41.59 23.82 5.50
N MET A 267 -41.53 24.92 4.74
CA MET A 267 -42.72 25.69 4.34
C MET A 267 -43.67 24.85 3.49
N SER A 268 -43.16 24.12 2.48
CA SER A 268 -43.99 23.25 1.64
C SER A 268 -44.75 22.18 2.45
N VAL A 269 -44.10 21.56 3.44
CA VAL A 269 -44.74 20.56 4.32
C VAL A 269 -45.81 21.21 5.21
N VAL A 270 -45.53 22.40 5.75
CA VAL A 270 -46.49 23.14 6.59
C VAL A 270 -47.73 23.53 5.78
N ASP A 271 -47.55 23.98 4.54
CA ASP A 271 -48.66 24.37 3.68
C ASP A 271 -49.53 23.17 3.29
N ALA A 272 -48.91 22.04 2.93
CA ALA A 272 -49.62 20.80 2.66
C ALA A 272 -50.42 20.33 3.90
N TYR A 273 -49.82 20.41 5.09
CA TYR A 273 -50.51 20.08 6.34
C TYR A 273 -51.69 21.01 6.62
N ARG A 274 -51.53 22.33 6.38
CA ARG A 274 -52.62 23.31 6.53
C ARG A 274 -53.78 23.03 5.57
N GLN A 275 -53.49 22.70 4.32
CA GLN A 275 -54.50 22.33 3.33
C GLN A 275 -55.26 21.07 3.75
N MET A 276 -54.54 20.03 4.19
CA MET A 276 -55.15 18.79 4.68
C MET A 276 -56.04 19.05 5.89
N LYS A 277 -55.59 19.89 6.84
CA LYS A 277 -56.38 20.26 8.02
C LYS A 277 -57.62 21.08 7.64
N ALA A 278 -57.52 21.97 6.66
CA ALA A 278 -58.64 22.75 6.17
C ALA A 278 -59.70 21.85 5.51
N GLN A 279 -59.29 20.84 4.73
CA GLN A 279 -60.20 19.85 4.15
C GLN A 279 -60.93 19.03 5.21
N ILE A 280 -60.24 18.62 6.29
CA ILE A 280 -60.85 17.91 7.42
C ILE A 280 -61.92 18.76 8.12
N HIS A 281 -61.78 20.09 8.12
CA HIS A 281 -62.74 20.98 8.79
C HIS A 281 -63.93 21.40 7.91
N GLN A 282 -63.86 21.11 6.60
CA GLN A 282 -64.94 21.37 5.64
C GLN A 282 -65.85 20.16 5.41
N GLN A 283 -65.51 18.98 5.98
CA GLN A 283 -66.37 17.80 6.06
C GLN A 283 -67.04 17.72 7.43
#